data_AF-W7BPA5-F1
#
_entry.id   AF-W7BPA5-F1
#
_cell.length_a   1.000
_cell.length_b   1.000
_cell.length_c   1.000
_cell.angle_alpha   90.00
_cell.angle_beta   90.00
_cell.angle_gamma   90.00
#
_symmetry.space_group_name_H-M   'P 1'
#
loop_
_entity.id
_entity.type
_entity.pdbx_description
1 polymer ?
#
loop_
_entity_poly.entity_id
_entity_poly.type
_entity_poly.pdbx_seq_one_letter_code
_entity_poly.pdbx_strand_id
1 'polypeptide(L)'
;MRDFKKLHMLKLCLLRNYLARNGFASPEELGILQKVMEEDDAFLTKNFTIKNLAALLVVLIFAALGAVFILEASPEGHRIFLAGMLALFVIFLAAALRIIGYVISHFSDAKKRSTRALARDIQELSASYIMEQNTEYQPYREMELMIANNDILKEIIDGKAIF
;
A
#
# COMPACT_ATOMS: atom_id res chain seq x y z
N MET A 1 -21.64 -3.85 21.74
CA MET A 1 -20.98 -4.90 20.91
C MET A 1 -21.85 -5.42 19.76
N ARG A 2 -23.17 -5.58 19.93
CA ARG A 2 -24.06 -6.14 18.89
C ARG A 2 -24.12 -5.32 17.59
N ASP A 3 -24.04 -3.99 17.68
CA ASP A 3 -24.15 -3.10 16.52
C ASP A 3 -22.89 -3.10 15.64
N PHE A 4 -21.70 -3.24 16.25
CA PHE A 4 -20.44 -3.34 15.50
C PHE A 4 -20.35 -4.61 14.66
N LYS A 5 -20.86 -5.75 15.19
CA LYS A 5 -20.90 -7.01 14.44
C LYS A 5 -21.83 -6.91 13.23
N LYS A 6 -23.00 -6.28 13.40
CA LYS A 6 -23.94 -6.04 12.30
C LYS A 6 -23.38 -5.09 11.25
N LEU A 7 -22.72 -4.01 11.67
CA LEU A 7 -22.06 -3.07 10.76
C LEU A 7 -20.95 -3.75 9.94
N HIS A 8 -20.16 -4.62 10.58
CA HIS A 8 -19.12 -5.38 9.89
C HIS A 8 -19.70 -6.36 8.87
N MET A 9 -20.77 -7.10 9.23
CA MET A 9 -21.49 -7.96 8.29
C MET A 9 -22.09 -7.18 7.11
N LEU A 10 -22.64 -5.98 7.37
CA LEU A 10 -23.15 -5.12 6.30
C LEU A 10 -22.03 -4.67 5.37
N LYS A 11 -20.87 -4.27 5.93
CA LYS A 11 -19.68 -3.91 5.14
C LYS A 11 -19.24 -5.07 4.24
N LEU A 12 -19.12 -6.29 4.78
CA LEU A 12 -18.76 -7.47 4.01
C LEU A 12 -19.81 -7.79 2.93
N CYS A 13 -21.10 -7.66 3.26
CA CYS A 13 -22.19 -7.87 2.31
C CYS A 13 -22.15 -6.85 1.16
N LEU A 14 -21.90 -5.57 1.45
CA LEU A 14 -21.72 -4.53 0.42
C LEU A 14 -20.50 -4.84 -0.47
N LEU A 15 -19.38 -5.22 0.14
CA LEU A 15 -18.16 -5.60 -0.59
C LEU A 15 -18.41 -6.82 -1.48
N ARG A 16 -19.10 -7.85 -0.98
CA ARG A 16 -19.52 -9.04 -1.74
C ARG A 16 -20.30 -8.67 -2.99
N ASN A 17 -21.34 -7.86 -2.84
CA ASN A 17 -22.21 -7.45 -3.94
C ASN A 17 -21.46 -6.57 -4.96
N TYR A 18 -20.62 -5.65 -4.48
CA TYR A 18 -19.78 -4.84 -5.34
C TYR A 18 -18.77 -5.68 -6.14
N LEU A 19 -18.09 -6.63 -5.50
CA LEU A 19 -17.12 -7.52 -6.15
C LEU A 19 -17.80 -8.45 -7.17
N ALA A 20 -18.93 -9.05 -6.80
CA ALA A 20 -19.70 -9.92 -7.70
C ALA A 20 -20.15 -9.17 -8.97
N ARG A 21 -20.58 -7.91 -8.85
CA ARG A 21 -20.92 -7.07 -10.01
C ARG A 21 -19.73 -6.81 -10.92
N ASN A 22 -18.53 -6.69 -10.35
CA ASN A 22 -17.29 -6.46 -11.10
C ASN A 22 -16.63 -7.76 -11.61
N GLY A 23 -17.32 -8.90 -11.52
CA GLY A 23 -16.84 -10.19 -12.05
C GLY A 23 -16.03 -11.03 -11.05
N PHE A 24 -16.12 -10.74 -9.76
CA PHE A 24 -15.51 -11.53 -8.68
C PHE A 24 -16.60 -12.18 -7.83
N ALA A 25 -17.34 -13.14 -8.41
CA ALA A 25 -18.48 -13.81 -7.81
C ALA A 25 -18.16 -15.20 -7.24
N SER A 26 -16.94 -15.72 -7.48
CA SER A 26 -16.51 -17.04 -6.99
C SER A 26 -15.33 -16.98 -6.02
N PRO A 27 -15.15 -18.01 -5.15
CA PRO A 27 -13.97 -18.14 -4.29
C PRO A 27 -12.64 -18.10 -5.06
N GLU A 28 -12.63 -18.66 -6.27
CA GLU A 28 -11.45 -18.74 -7.12
C GLU A 28 -11.05 -17.36 -7.65
N GLU A 29 -12.04 -16.58 -8.13
CA GLU A 29 -11.83 -15.19 -8.58
C GLU A 29 -11.37 -14.29 -7.43
N LEU A 30 -11.95 -14.44 -6.24
CA LEU A 30 -11.49 -13.74 -5.03
C LEU A 30 -10.06 -14.15 -4.65
N GLY A 31 -9.69 -15.42 -4.84
CA GLY A 31 -8.33 -15.90 -4.65
C GLY A 31 -7.33 -15.29 -5.64
N ILE A 32 -7.74 -15.06 -6.90
CA ILE A 32 -6.93 -14.34 -7.89
C ILE A 32 -6.76 -12.87 -7.47
N LEU A 33 -7.85 -12.21 -7.06
CA LEU A 33 -7.79 -10.82 -6.57
C LEU A 33 -6.85 -10.68 -5.37
N GLN A 34 -6.90 -11.62 -4.43
CA GLN A 34 -6.02 -11.65 -3.27
C GLN A 34 -4.54 -11.81 -3.70
N LYS A 35 -4.23 -12.72 -4.62
CA LYS A 35 -2.86 -12.90 -5.13
C LYS A 35 -2.33 -11.65 -5.81
N VAL A 36 -3.14 -10.98 -6.64
CA VAL A 36 -2.76 -9.72 -7.29
C VAL A 36 -2.43 -8.64 -6.25
N MET A 37 -3.24 -8.54 -5.19
CA MET A 37 -2.99 -7.59 -4.10
C MET A 37 -1.71 -7.90 -3.30
N GLU A 38 -1.40 -9.18 -3.09
CA GLU A 38 -0.18 -9.62 -2.40
C GLU A 38 1.08 -9.40 -3.25
N GLU A 39 1.00 -9.64 -4.56
CA GLU A 39 2.10 -9.41 -5.51
C GLU A 39 2.44 -7.93 -5.65
N ASP A 40 1.43 -7.05 -5.70
CA ASP A 40 1.63 -5.60 -5.71
C ASP A 40 2.39 -5.12 -4.46
N ASP A 41 2.03 -5.65 -3.28
CA ASP A 41 2.70 -5.33 -2.02
C ASP A 41 4.16 -5.81 -2.00
N ALA A 42 4.44 -7.01 -2.55
CA ALA A 42 5.79 -7.55 -2.69
C ALA A 42 6.65 -6.73 -3.66
N PHE A 43 6.07 -6.31 -4.78
CA PHE A 43 6.72 -5.48 -5.79
C PHE A 43 7.10 -4.10 -5.24
N LEU A 44 6.18 -3.46 -4.50
CA LEU A 44 6.43 -2.17 -3.83
C LEU A 44 7.58 -2.27 -2.81
N THR A 45 7.61 -3.34 -2.02
CA THR A 45 8.65 -3.56 -1.00
C THR A 45 10.02 -3.78 -1.64
N LYS A 46 10.10 -4.54 -2.74
CA LYS A 46 11.33 -4.77 -3.51
C LYS A 46 11.87 -3.48 -4.12
N ASN A 47 11.00 -2.65 -4.70
CA ASN A 47 11.40 -1.37 -5.31
C ASN A 47 11.89 -0.36 -4.27
N PHE A 48 11.33 -0.35 -3.07
CA PHE A 48 11.80 0.51 -1.98
C PHE A 48 13.25 0.18 -1.59
N THR A 49 13.57 -1.12 -1.45
CA THR A 49 14.94 -1.58 -1.14
C THR A 49 15.92 -1.24 -2.24
N ILE A 50 15.55 -1.44 -3.51
CA ILE A 50 16.40 -1.10 -4.66
C ILE A 50 16.67 0.41 -4.72
N LYS A 51 15.65 1.26 -4.48
CA LYS A 51 15.81 2.72 -4.46
C LYS A 51 16.76 3.18 -3.35
N ASN A 52 16.66 2.60 -2.15
CA ASN A 52 17.58 2.91 -1.06
C ASN A 52 19.02 2.48 -1.37
N LEU A 53 19.22 1.32 -1.98
CA LEU A 53 20.53 0.86 -2.42
C LEU A 53 21.14 1.78 -3.49
N ALA A 54 20.34 2.18 -4.49
CA ALA A 54 20.76 3.09 -5.54
C ALA A 54 21.09 4.49 -5.00
N ALA A 55 20.29 5.01 -4.07
CA ALA A 55 20.57 6.30 -3.42
C ALA A 55 21.90 6.27 -2.64
N LEU A 56 22.17 5.17 -1.92
CA LEU A 56 23.42 4.99 -1.19
C LEU A 56 24.62 4.91 -2.15
N LEU A 57 24.46 4.23 -3.28
CA LEU A 57 25.48 4.13 -4.32
C LEU A 57 25.77 5.49 -4.98
N VAL A 58 24.74 6.29 -5.25
CA VAL A 58 24.91 7.66 -5.77
C VAL A 58 25.69 8.52 -4.76
N VAL A 59 25.32 8.48 -3.48
CA VAL A 59 26.03 9.22 -2.41
C VAL A 59 27.49 8.81 -2.34
N LEU A 60 27.80 7.52 -2.45
CA LEU A 60 29.19 7.01 -2.45
C LEU A 60 29.99 7.50 -3.66
N ILE A 61 29.39 7.51 -4.86
CA ILE A 61 30.04 8.01 -6.07
C ILE A 61 30.35 9.50 -5.93
N PHE A 62 29.41 10.31 -5.45
CA PHE A 62 29.63 11.74 -5.23
C PHE A 62 30.70 12.00 -4.16
N ALA A 63 30.74 11.21 -3.10
CA ALA A 63 31.79 11.30 -2.08
C ALA A 63 33.18 10.96 -2.64
N ALA A 64 33.27 9.90 -3.45
CA ALA A 64 34.52 9.49 -4.10
C ALA A 64 35.01 10.53 -5.13
N LEU A 65 34.12 11.05 -5.97
CA LEU A 65 34.44 12.12 -6.92
C LEU A 65 34.85 13.41 -6.21
N GLY A 66 34.14 13.78 -5.14
CA GLY A 66 34.49 14.93 -4.32
C GLY A 66 35.89 14.81 -3.72
N ALA A 67 36.26 13.63 -3.23
CA ALA A 67 37.60 13.36 -2.70
C ALA A 67 38.70 13.54 -3.76
N VAL A 68 38.46 13.11 -5.01
CA VAL A 68 39.39 13.30 -6.13
C VAL A 68 39.55 14.78 -6.49
N PHE A 69 38.45 15.53 -6.58
CA PHE A 69 38.50 16.98 -6.84
C PHE A 69 39.23 17.77 -5.74
N ILE A 70 39.08 17.37 -4.48
CA ILE A 70 39.80 17.99 -3.35
C ILE A 70 41.31 17.72 -3.46
N LEU A 71 41.72 16.54 -3.93
CA LEU A 71 43.13 16.20 -4.14
C LEU A 71 43.76 17.00 -5.28
N GLU A 72 43.01 17.32 -6.34
CA GLU A 72 43.52 18.07 -7.51
C GLU A 72 43.52 19.60 -7.35
N ALA A 73 42.69 20.17 -6.46
CA ALA A 73 42.58 21.63 -6.32
C ALA A 73 43.85 22.28 -5.75
N SER A 74 44.46 23.24 -6.43
CA SER A 74 45.57 24.08 -5.90
C SER A 74 45.13 25.55 -5.92
N PRO A 75 45.40 26.38 -4.89
CA PRO A 75 46.27 26.17 -3.72
C PRO A 75 45.58 25.53 -2.50
N GLU A 76 46.38 25.05 -1.53
CA GLU A 76 45.92 24.27 -0.36
C GLU A 76 44.79 24.90 0.46
N GLY A 77 44.75 26.24 0.58
CA GLY A 77 43.66 26.94 1.27
C GLY A 77 42.29 26.74 0.63
N HIS A 78 42.23 26.59 -0.70
CA HIS A 78 40.99 26.30 -1.42
C HIS A 78 40.56 24.83 -1.23
N ARG A 79 41.48 23.89 -1.01
CA ARG A 79 41.14 22.47 -0.74
C ARG A 79 40.31 22.32 0.51
N ILE A 80 40.69 22.99 1.60
CA ILE A 80 40.00 22.90 2.89
C ILE A 80 38.59 23.49 2.79
N PHE A 81 38.45 24.64 2.11
CA PHE A 81 37.15 25.26 1.86
C PHE A 81 36.24 24.38 0.98
N LEU A 82 36.78 23.82 -0.11
CA LEU A 82 36.03 22.95 -1.00
C LEU A 82 35.59 21.67 -0.28
N ALA A 83 36.47 21.06 0.51
CA ALA A 83 36.19 19.88 1.31
C ALA A 83 35.07 20.12 2.32
N GLY A 84 35.09 21.27 3.01
CA GLY A 84 34.03 21.67 3.94
C GLY A 84 32.68 21.85 3.24
N MET A 85 32.65 22.54 2.10
CA MET A 85 31.42 22.70 1.31
C MET A 85 30.87 21.36 0.79
N LEU A 86 31.74 20.48 0.31
CA LEU A 86 31.34 19.18 -0.24
C LEU A 86 30.80 18.25 0.86
N ALA A 87 31.42 18.26 2.04
CA ALA A 87 30.93 17.54 3.21
C ALA A 87 29.55 18.04 3.64
N LEU A 88 29.33 19.36 3.71
CA LEU A 88 28.02 19.94 4.00
C LEU A 88 26.98 19.57 2.95
N PHE A 89 27.35 19.59 1.67
CA PHE A 89 26.47 19.21 0.58
C PHE A 89 26.06 17.73 0.65
N VAL A 90 26.99 16.83 0.93
CA VAL A 90 26.70 15.39 1.10
C VAL A 90 25.77 15.15 2.29
N ILE A 91 26.00 15.84 3.42
CA ILE A 91 25.12 15.75 4.59
C ILE A 91 23.71 16.26 4.24
N PHE A 92 23.61 17.39 3.55
CA PHE A 92 22.33 17.95 3.12
C PHE A 92 21.59 17.00 2.17
N LEU A 93 22.29 16.44 1.19
CA LEU A 93 21.72 15.49 0.24
C LEU A 93 21.23 14.20 0.95
N ALA A 94 22.01 13.68 1.88
CA ALA A 94 21.64 12.52 2.68
C ALA A 94 20.42 12.79 3.57
N ALA A 95 20.33 13.99 4.17
CA ALA A 95 19.19 14.41 4.97
C ALA A 95 17.92 14.56 4.09
N ALA A 96 18.03 15.20 2.93
CA ALA A 96 16.93 15.37 1.99
C ALA A 96 16.40 14.00 1.50
N LEU A 97 17.29 13.08 1.13
CA LEU A 97 16.92 11.71 0.75
C LEU A 97 16.19 10.97 1.87
N ARG A 98 16.65 11.10 3.13
CA ARG A 98 15.97 10.51 4.28
C ARG A 98 14.57 11.07 4.50
N ILE A 99 14.39 12.39 4.39
CA ILE A 99 13.09 13.04 4.57
C ILE A 99 12.11 12.59 3.49
N ILE A 100 12.54 12.58 2.23
CA ILE A 100 11.72 12.09 1.11
C ILE A 100 11.35 10.62 1.31
N GLY A 101 12.32 9.79 1.71
CA GLY A 101 12.09 8.38 2.05
C GLY A 101 11.06 8.19 3.17
N TYR A 102 11.15 9.01 4.23
CA TYR A 102 10.24 8.97 5.37
C TYR A 102 8.80 9.36 4.99
N VAL A 103 8.63 10.40 4.18
CA VAL A 103 7.31 10.83 3.70
C VAL A 103 6.68 9.74 2.85
N ILE A 104 7.43 9.17 1.89
CA ILE A 104 6.94 8.10 1.03
C ILE A 104 6.58 6.86 1.85
N SER A 105 7.41 6.46 2.83
CA SER A 105 7.10 5.31 3.69
C SER A 105 5.85 5.54 4.53
N HIS A 106 5.64 6.75 5.06
CA HIS A 106 4.48 7.04 5.88
C HIS A 106 3.16 6.95 5.09
N PHE A 107 3.12 7.48 3.86
CA PHE A 107 1.95 7.33 2.99
C PHE A 107 1.78 5.88 2.52
N SER A 108 2.88 5.19 2.22
CA SER A 108 2.85 3.77 1.84
C SER A 108 2.35 2.87 2.97
N ASP A 109 2.69 3.15 4.23
CA ASP A 109 2.29 2.36 5.38
C ASP A 109 0.78 2.46 5.65
N ALA A 110 0.20 3.66 5.50
CA ALA A 110 -1.24 3.86 5.61
C ALA A 110 -1.99 3.05 4.54
N LYS A 111 -1.52 3.13 3.29
CA LYS A 111 -2.07 2.35 2.17
C LYS A 111 -1.92 0.85 2.42
N LYS A 112 -0.74 0.39 2.85
CA LYS A 112 -0.46 -1.01 3.16
C LYS A 112 -1.36 -1.58 4.26
N ARG A 113 -1.65 -0.79 5.30
CA ARG A 113 -2.60 -1.18 6.35
C ARG A 113 -4.01 -1.36 5.79
N SER A 114 -4.45 -0.47 4.89
CA SER A 114 -5.75 -0.58 4.21
C SER A 114 -5.79 -1.81 3.30
N THR A 115 -4.78 -2.03 2.46
CA THR A 115 -4.67 -3.22 1.58
C THR A 115 -4.73 -4.52 2.38
N ARG A 116 -4.02 -4.59 3.51
CA ARG A 116 -4.06 -5.77 4.41
C ARG A 116 -5.40 -5.97 5.12
N ALA A 117 -6.15 -4.90 5.35
CA ALA A 117 -7.50 -5.01 5.89
C ALA A 117 -8.45 -5.54 4.82
N LEU A 118 -8.37 -5.01 3.59
CA LEU A 118 -9.16 -5.47 2.46
C LEU A 118 -8.85 -6.93 2.08
N ALA A 119 -7.58 -7.34 2.10
CA ALA A 119 -7.19 -8.73 1.86
C ALA A 119 -7.80 -9.68 2.89
N ARG A 120 -7.87 -9.26 4.16
CA ARG A 120 -8.55 -10.03 5.22
C ARG A 120 -10.06 -10.11 5.00
N ASP A 121 -10.70 -8.99 4.63
CA ASP A 121 -12.13 -8.97 4.30
C ASP A 121 -12.45 -9.89 3.09
N ILE A 122 -11.58 -9.92 2.07
CA ILE A 122 -11.70 -10.82 0.90
C ILE A 122 -11.52 -12.29 1.31
N GLN A 123 -10.56 -12.58 2.18
CA GLN A 123 -10.35 -13.93 2.70
C GLN A 123 -11.56 -14.44 3.50
N GLU A 124 -12.16 -13.57 4.32
CA GLU A 124 -13.40 -13.89 5.05
C GLU A 124 -14.57 -14.12 4.08
N LEU A 125 -14.68 -13.31 3.03
CA LEU A 125 -15.67 -13.52 1.97
C LEU A 125 -15.48 -14.86 1.25
N SER A 126 -14.26 -15.22 0.88
CA SER A 126 -13.96 -16.50 0.23
C SER A 126 -14.36 -17.68 1.12
N ALA A 127 -14.03 -17.62 2.42
CA ALA A 127 -14.47 -18.63 3.39
C ALA A 127 -15.99 -18.71 3.49
N SER A 128 -16.70 -17.57 3.49
CA SER A 128 -18.16 -17.54 3.52
C SER A 128 -18.80 -18.18 2.29
N TYR A 129 -18.24 -17.95 1.09
CA TYR A 129 -18.72 -18.57 -0.14
C TYR A 129 -18.51 -20.10 -0.13
N ILE A 130 -17.37 -20.56 0.37
CA ILE A 130 -17.10 -22.00 0.52
C ILE A 130 -18.10 -22.61 1.50
N MET A 131 -18.43 -21.94 2.61
CA MET A 131 -19.43 -22.44 3.56
C MET A 131 -20.83 -22.47 2.94
N GLU A 132 -21.22 -21.44 2.18
CA GLU A 132 -22.52 -21.37 1.50
C GLU A 132 -22.68 -22.44 0.41
N GLN A 133 -21.59 -22.81 -0.27
CA GLN A 133 -21.61 -23.92 -1.23
C GLN A 133 -21.74 -25.30 -0.56
N ASN A 134 -21.25 -25.45 0.67
CA ASN A 134 -21.19 -26.73 1.37
C ASN A 134 -22.27 -26.91 2.46
N THR A 135 -23.05 -25.87 2.77
CA THR A 135 -24.04 -25.86 3.85
C THR A 135 -25.22 -24.93 3.54
N GLU A 136 -26.34 -25.05 4.28
CA GLU A 136 -27.47 -24.10 4.21
C GLU A 136 -27.19 -22.75 4.90
N TYR A 137 -25.96 -22.48 5.31
CA TYR A 137 -25.60 -21.28 6.05
C TYR A 137 -25.58 -20.05 5.14
N GLN A 138 -26.49 -19.11 5.38
CA GLN A 138 -26.59 -17.83 4.67
C GLN A 138 -26.27 -16.64 5.60
N PRO A 139 -24.99 -16.32 5.83
CA PRO A 139 -24.57 -15.34 6.84
C PRO A 139 -25.05 -13.91 6.56
N TYR A 140 -25.31 -13.57 5.30
CA TYR A 140 -25.60 -12.20 4.86
C TYR A 140 -27.07 -11.94 4.55
N ARG A 141 -27.96 -12.92 4.72
CA ARG A 141 -29.37 -12.82 4.32
C ARG A 141 -30.10 -11.62 4.93
N GLU A 142 -29.88 -11.36 6.22
CA GLU A 142 -30.45 -10.19 6.90
C GLU A 142 -29.92 -8.86 6.32
N MET A 143 -28.66 -8.82 5.90
CA MET A 143 -28.01 -7.63 5.35
C MET A 143 -28.44 -7.37 3.91
N GLU A 144 -28.66 -8.42 3.12
CA GLU A 144 -29.21 -8.32 1.76
C GLU A 144 -30.60 -7.67 1.76
N LEU A 145 -31.46 -8.03 2.73
CA LEU A 145 -32.75 -7.38 2.92
C LEU A 145 -32.61 -5.90 3.31
N MET A 146 -31.60 -5.56 4.11
CA MET A 146 -31.33 -4.18 4.51
C MET A 146 -30.85 -3.33 3.32
N ILE A 147 -30.02 -3.90 2.44
CA ILE A 147 -29.57 -3.27 1.20
C ILE A 147 -30.74 -3.11 0.23
N ALA A 148 -31.58 -4.14 0.06
CA ALA A 148 -32.76 -4.09 -0.81
C ALA A 148 -33.74 -2.97 -0.41
N ASN A 149 -33.80 -2.62 0.87
CA ASN A 149 -34.67 -1.58 1.41
C ASN A 149 -34.01 -0.19 1.51
N ASN A 150 -32.77 -0.02 1.07
CA ASN A 150 -32.04 1.25 1.17
C ASN A 150 -31.36 1.62 -0.15
N ASP A 151 -31.86 2.67 -0.79
CA ASP A 151 -31.36 3.09 -2.11
C ASP A 151 -29.93 3.64 -2.08
N ILE A 152 -29.50 4.24 -0.96
CA ILE A 152 -28.11 4.69 -0.80
C ILE A 152 -27.15 3.48 -0.81
N LEU A 153 -27.52 2.40 -0.14
CA LEU A 153 -26.70 1.18 -0.11
C LEU A 153 -26.62 0.49 -1.47
N LYS A 154 -27.69 0.57 -2.27
CA LYS A 154 -27.68 0.12 -3.67
C LYS A 154 -26.78 0.99 -4.54
N GLU A 155 -26.83 2.31 -4.37
CA GLU A 155 -25.97 3.23 -5.13
C GLU A 155 -24.48 3.03 -4.86
N ILE A 156 -24.13 2.61 -3.63
CA ILE A 156 -22.77 2.20 -3.27
C ILE A 156 -22.34 0.94 -4.05
N ILE A 157 -23.21 -0.05 -4.19
CA ILE A 157 -22.95 -1.25 -5.00
C ILE A 157 -22.88 -0.89 -6.49
N ASP A 158 -23.67 0.08 -6.94
CA ASP A 158 -23.66 0.59 -8.32
C ASP A 158 -22.39 1.38 -8.67
N GLY A 159 -21.51 1.66 -7.70
CA GLY A 159 -20.31 2.45 -7.91
C GLY A 159 -20.59 3.95 -8.16
N LYS A 160 -21.81 4.41 -7.90
CA LYS A 160 -22.19 5.83 -8.01
C LYS A 160 -21.82 6.62 -6.75
N ALA A 161 -21.76 5.96 -5.60
CA ALA A 161 -21.24 6.50 -4.35
C ALA A 161 -19.92 5.79 -4.01
N ILE A 162 -18.82 6.56 -3.97
CA ILE A 162 -17.45 6.08 -3.82
C ILE A 162 -17.22 5.60 -2.37
N PHE A 163 -16.50 4.48 -2.21
CA PHE A 163 -15.89 4.01 -0.95
C PHE A 163 -14.55 4.71 -0.67
#